data_AF-A0A7M3X1B7-F1
#
_entry.id   AF-A0A7M3X1B7-F1
#
_cell.length_a   1.000
_cell.length_b   1.000
_cell.length_c   1.000
_cell.angle_alpha   90.00
_cell.angle_beta   90.00
_cell.angle_gamma   90.00
#
_symmetry.space_group_name_H-M   'P 1'
#
loop_
_entity.id
_entity.type
_entity.pdbx_description
1 polymer ?
#
loop_
_entity_poly.entity_id
_entity_poly.type
_entity_poly.pdbx_seq_one_letter_code
_entity_poly.pdbx_strand_id
1 'polypeptide(L)'
;MQDPSQTLQQIERYMAEGRLELSEVMATQFCDMMLAKKKRDPQEQIFLLKGLRLMCDVYLLRDKAGQSMASIKRMHSERKALVKILQKHAPQMLGAMQPEHEDHLRAGRLYAAAGKRRAASKSFA
;
A
#
# COMPACT_ATOMS: atom_id res chain seq x y z
N MET A 1 3.44 20.76 5.29
CA MET A 1 3.70 19.35 4.95
C MET A 1 3.60 19.22 3.44
N GLN A 2 4.54 18.52 2.80
CA GLN A 2 4.58 18.37 1.34
C GLN A 2 3.30 17.72 0.80
N ASP A 3 2.98 18.01 -0.46
CA ASP A 3 1.89 17.40 -1.20
C ASP A 3 1.95 15.86 -1.10
N PRO A 4 0.83 15.14 -0.83
CA PRO A 4 0.83 13.69 -0.76
C PRO A 4 1.45 12.98 -1.97
N SER A 5 1.29 13.55 -3.18
CA SER A 5 1.89 13.02 -4.39
C SER A 5 3.42 13.14 -4.39
N GLN A 6 3.95 14.28 -3.94
CA GLN A 6 5.40 14.49 -3.78
C GLN A 6 6.00 13.55 -2.74
N THR A 7 5.26 13.30 -1.66
CA THR A 7 5.70 12.36 -0.61
C THR A 7 5.80 10.94 -1.14
N LEU A 8 4.81 10.48 -1.92
CA LEU A 8 4.86 9.17 -2.58
C LEU A 8 6.06 9.06 -3.54
N GLN A 9 6.29 10.08 -4.37
CA GLN A 9 7.45 10.12 -5.25
C GLN A 9 8.78 10.07 -4.47
N GLN A 10 8.85 10.74 -3.31
CA GLN A 10 10.05 10.73 -2.49
C GLN A 10 10.31 9.36 -1.85
N ILE A 11 9.26 8.63 -1.44
CA ILE A 11 9.37 7.25 -0.96
C ILE A 11 9.95 6.36 -2.06
N GLU A 12 9.43 6.45 -3.28
CA GLU A 12 9.90 5.68 -4.44
C GLU A 12 11.36 6.00 -4.77
N ARG A 13 11.76 7.28 -4.72
CA ARG A 13 13.17 7.69 -4.91
C ARG A 13 14.08 7.07 -3.85
N TYR A 14 13.70 7.13 -2.57
CA TYR A 14 14.48 6.49 -1.51
C TYR A 14 14.58 4.98 -1.70
N MET A 15 13.52 4.32 -2.20
CA MET A 15 13.58 2.90 -2.52
C MET A 15 14.57 2.62 -3.64
N ALA A 16 14.52 3.41 -4.72
CA ALA A 16 15.42 3.27 -5.87
C ALA A 16 16.90 3.55 -5.50
N GLU A 17 17.14 4.49 -4.58
CA GLU A 17 18.47 4.83 -4.05
C GLU A 17 18.98 3.84 -2.98
N GLY A 18 18.20 2.80 -2.64
CA GLY A 18 18.55 1.84 -1.59
C GLY A 18 18.46 2.40 -0.16
N ARG A 19 17.88 3.59 0.02
CA ARG A 19 17.67 4.26 1.32
C ARG A 19 16.42 3.71 2.03
N LEU A 20 16.37 2.39 2.19
CA LEU A 20 15.18 1.67 2.64
C LEU A 20 14.71 2.08 4.05
N GLU A 21 15.64 2.50 4.92
CA GLU A 21 15.32 3.06 6.24
C GLU A 21 14.48 4.32 6.17
N LEU A 22 14.90 5.26 5.32
CA LEU A 22 14.17 6.50 5.11
C LEU A 22 12.83 6.22 4.41
N SER A 23 12.81 5.30 3.43
CA SER A 23 11.56 4.85 2.80
C SER A 23 10.57 4.29 3.82
N GLU A 24 11.02 3.47 4.78
CA GLU A 24 10.13 2.87 5.78
C GLU A 24 9.55 3.94 6.71
N VAL A 25 10.40 4.82 7.25
CA VAL A 25 9.97 5.89 8.15
C VAL A 25 8.98 6.81 7.43
N MET A 26 9.29 7.21 6.21
CA MET A 26 8.45 8.11 5.42
C MET A 26 7.13 7.44 5.01
N ALA A 27 7.14 6.17 4.57
CA ALA A 27 5.92 5.44 4.24
C ALA A 27 5.01 5.25 5.46
N THR A 28 5.60 5.00 6.64
CA THR A 28 4.89 4.90 7.92
C THR A 28 4.21 6.20 8.28
N GLN A 29 4.96 7.30 8.33
CA GLN A 29 4.41 8.62 8.64
C GLN A 29 3.34 9.05 7.65
N PHE A 30 3.54 8.78 6.36
CA PHE A 30 2.57 9.07 5.31
C PHE A 30 1.26 8.30 5.52
N CYS A 31 1.34 6.99 5.76
CA CYS A 31 0.15 6.17 6.00
C CYS A 31 -0.57 6.64 7.26
N ASP A 32 0.13 6.86 8.37
CA ASP A 32 -0.47 7.32 9.63
C ASP A 32 -1.21 8.65 9.45
N MET A 33 -0.60 9.62 8.76
CA MET A 33 -1.26 10.88 8.43
C MET A 33 -2.52 10.65 7.59
N MET A 34 -2.44 9.85 6.52
CA MET A 34 -3.59 9.58 5.65
C MET A 34 -4.70 8.80 6.38
N LEU A 35 -4.35 7.97 7.36
CA LEU A 35 -5.29 7.25 8.21
C LEU A 35 -5.95 8.14 9.26
N ALA A 36 -5.29 9.20 9.71
CA ALA A 36 -5.88 10.19 10.62
C ALA A 36 -6.99 11.03 9.96
N LYS A 37 -7.03 11.10 8.62
CA LYS A 37 -8.10 11.80 7.88
C LYS A 37 -9.41 11.02 7.95
N LYS A 38 -10.39 11.56 8.70
CA LYS A 38 -11.71 10.93 8.92
C LYS A 38 -12.58 10.79 7.67
N LYS A 39 -12.48 11.76 6.76
CA LYS A 39 -13.14 11.76 5.45
C LYS A 39 -12.05 11.95 4.41
N ARG A 40 -12.04 11.07 3.40
CA ARG A 40 -11.09 11.14 2.29
C ARG A 40 -11.87 11.23 1.00
N ASP A 41 -11.46 12.15 0.13
CA ASP A 41 -11.96 12.19 -1.24
C ASP A 41 -11.37 11.01 -2.06
N PRO A 42 -11.83 10.79 -3.31
CA PRO A 42 -11.28 9.75 -4.17
C PRO A 42 -9.76 9.80 -4.34
N GLN A 43 -9.18 10.98 -4.50
CA GLN A 43 -7.76 11.18 -4.75
C GLN A 43 -6.93 10.86 -3.50
N GLU A 44 -7.38 11.33 -2.33
CA GLU A 44 -6.77 11.01 -1.04
C GLU A 44 -6.85 9.51 -0.74
N GLN A 45 -7.95 8.85 -1.07
CA GLN A 45 -8.07 7.41 -0.91
C GLN A 45 -7.11 6.64 -1.86
N ILE A 46 -6.92 7.12 -3.10
CA ILE A 46 -5.91 6.59 -4.03
C ILE A 46 -4.50 6.74 -3.44
N PHE A 47 -4.18 7.91 -2.91
CA PHE A 47 -2.88 8.18 -2.29
C PHE A 47 -2.61 7.27 -1.09
N LEU A 48 -3.58 7.07 -0.20
CA LEU A 48 -3.45 6.13 0.90
C LEU A 48 -3.16 4.70 0.41
N LEU A 49 -3.91 4.23 -0.58
CA LEU A 49 -3.70 2.88 -1.12
C LEU A 49 -2.30 2.72 -1.72
N LYS A 50 -1.81 3.73 -2.46
CA LYS A 50 -0.43 3.76 -2.97
C LYS A 50 0.59 3.71 -1.84
N GLY A 51 0.40 4.50 -0.78
CA GLY A 51 1.29 4.49 0.39
C GLY A 51 1.35 3.12 1.07
N LEU A 52 0.21 2.45 1.25
CA LEU A 52 0.15 1.11 1.84
C LEU A 52 0.84 0.05 0.97
N ARG A 53 0.75 0.17 -0.34
CA ARG A 53 1.48 -0.69 -1.29
C ARG A 53 2.99 -0.49 -1.16
N LEU A 54 3.46 0.76 -1.19
CA LEU A 54 4.88 1.08 -1.01
C LEU A 54 5.39 0.60 0.35
N MET A 55 4.62 0.75 1.42
CA MET A 55 4.98 0.23 2.74
C MET A 55 5.15 -1.30 2.73
N CYS A 56 4.26 -2.04 2.05
CA CYS A 56 4.42 -3.49 1.87
C CYS A 56 5.70 -3.82 1.10
N ASP A 57 5.97 -3.10 0.02
CA ASP A 57 7.16 -3.30 -0.81
C ASP A 57 8.45 -2.97 -0.02
N VAL A 58 8.47 -1.91 0.79
CA VAL A 58 9.59 -1.57 1.68
C VAL A 58 9.81 -2.65 2.74
N TYR A 59 8.75 -3.15 3.38
CA TYR A 59 8.91 -4.24 4.37
C TYR A 59 9.48 -5.51 3.75
N LEU A 60 9.12 -5.80 2.50
CA LEU A 60 9.69 -6.94 1.77
C LEU A 60 11.18 -6.71 1.49
N LEU A 61 11.55 -5.54 0.97
CA LEU A 61 12.94 -5.19 0.66
C LEU A 61 13.85 -5.15 1.90
N ARG A 62 13.28 -4.86 3.07
CA ARG A 62 13.99 -4.79 4.35
C ARG A 62 14.02 -6.09 5.14
N ASP A 63 13.52 -7.19 4.59
CA ASP A 63 13.36 -8.46 5.30
C ASP A 63 12.55 -8.33 6.61
N LYS A 64 11.60 -7.40 6.63
CA LYS A 64 10.70 -7.12 7.76
C LYS A 64 9.31 -7.69 7.53
N ALA A 65 9.21 -8.80 6.82
CA ALA A 65 7.94 -9.40 6.43
C ALA A 65 6.99 -9.66 7.61
N GLY A 66 7.52 -10.02 8.79
CA GLY A 66 6.73 -10.19 10.01
C GLY A 66 5.96 -8.94 10.46
N GLN A 67 6.49 -7.74 10.19
CA GLN A 67 5.89 -6.45 10.58
C GLN A 67 4.81 -5.99 9.58
N SER A 68 4.79 -6.55 8.37
CA SER A 68 3.88 -6.13 7.29
C SER A 68 2.43 -6.58 7.44
N MET A 69 2.11 -7.45 8.41
CA MET A 69 0.80 -8.12 8.49
C MET A 69 -0.37 -7.14 8.63
N ALA A 70 -0.20 -6.09 9.42
CA ALA A 70 -1.19 -5.04 9.56
C ALA A 70 -1.37 -4.26 8.25
N SER A 71 -0.26 -3.93 7.58
CA SER A 71 -0.24 -3.21 6.30
C SER A 71 -0.92 -3.99 5.18
N ILE A 72 -0.71 -5.32 5.08
CA ILE A 72 -1.40 -6.19 4.12
C ILE A 72 -2.91 -6.13 4.33
N LYS A 73 -3.37 -6.33 5.57
CA LYS A 73 -4.81 -6.30 5.91
C LYS A 73 -5.41 -4.94 5.60
N ARG A 74 -4.69 -3.86 5.91
CA ARG A 74 -5.12 -2.49 5.64
C ARG A 74 -5.18 -2.22 4.14
N MET A 75 -4.17 -2.61 3.36
CA MET A 75 -4.12 -2.46 1.91
C MET A 75 -5.37 -3.05 1.24
N HIS A 76 -5.71 -4.31 1.53
CA HIS A 76 -6.92 -4.93 0.95
C HIS A 76 -8.21 -4.25 1.41
N SER A 77 -8.28 -3.79 2.66
CA SER A 77 -9.45 -3.08 3.19
C SER A 77 -9.63 -1.72 2.51
N GLU A 78 -8.56 -0.96 2.37
CA GLU A 78 -8.55 0.35 1.72
C GLU A 78 -8.78 0.27 0.21
N ARG A 79 -8.36 -0.83 -0.43
CA ARG A 79 -8.72 -1.11 -1.83
C ARG A 79 -10.23 -1.24 -1.99
N LYS A 80 -10.89 -2.04 -1.14
CA LYS A 80 -12.35 -2.21 -1.18
C LYS A 80 -13.07 -0.89 -0.87
N ALA A 81 -12.54 -0.09 0.04
CA ALA A 81 -13.05 1.25 0.31
C ALA A 81 -12.92 2.18 -0.91
N LEU A 82 -11.77 2.14 -1.59
CA LEU A 82 -11.55 2.91 -2.82
C LEU A 82 -12.55 2.53 -3.91
N VAL A 83 -12.78 1.24 -4.16
CA VAL A 83 -13.77 0.79 -5.15
C VAL A 83 -15.14 1.39 -4.85
N LYS A 84 -15.60 1.35 -3.59
CA LYS A 84 -16.89 1.95 -3.19
C LYS A 84 -16.94 3.46 -3.38
N ILE A 85 -15.85 4.16 -3.04
CA ILE A 85 -15.75 5.62 -3.21
C ILE A 85 -15.79 5.97 -4.70
N LEU A 86 -15.05 5.26 -5.55
CA LEU A 86 -15.03 5.49 -7.00
C LEU A 86 -16.37 5.16 -7.64
N GLN A 87 -17.02 4.06 -7.28
CA GLN A 87 -18.37 3.73 -7.76
C GLN A 87 -19.39 4.84 -7.50
N LYS A 88 -19.24 5.59 -6.40
CA LYS A 88 -20.16 6.66 -6.04
C LYS A 88 -19.79 8.02 -6.64
N HIS A 89 -18.50 8.33 -6.72
CA HIS A 89 -18.02 9.69 -6.99
C HIS A 89 -17.26 9.84 -8.32
N ALA A 90 -16.66 8.77 -8.85
CA ALA A 90 -15.90 8.80 -10.09
C ALA A 90 -15.82 7.40 -10.76
N PRO A 91 -16.94 6.84 -11.25
CA PRO A 91 -16.97 5.48 -11.81
C PRO A 91 -16.00 5.27 -12.98
N GLN A 92 -15.76 6.32 -13.77
CA GLN A 92 -14.81 6.32 -14.89
C GLN A 92 -13.37 5.98 -14.46
N MET A 93 -13.01 6.21 -13.20
CA MET A 93 -11.67 5.89 -12.68
C MET A 93 -11.50 4.42 -12.30
N LEU A 94 -12.57 3.62 -12.21
CA LEU A 94 -12.48 2.19 -11.87
C LEU A 94 -11.64 1.42 -12.89
N GLY A 95 -11.75 1.76 -14.18
CA GLY A 95 -10.97 1.14 -15.26
C GLY A 95 -9.47 1.47 -15.21
N ALA A 96 -9.09 2.57 -14.55
CA ALA A 96 -7.69 2.97 -14.38
C ALA A 96 -7.05 2.38 -13.10
N MET A 97 -7.80 1.62 -12.29
CA MET A 97 -7.25 0.99 -11.10
C MET A 97 -6.29 -0.12 -11.48
N GLN A 98 -5.17 -0.19 -10.75
CA GLN A 98 -4.32 -1.38 -10.77
C GLN A 98 -5.15 -2.63 -10.43
N PRO A 99 -4.96 -3.76 -11.14
CA PRO A 99 -5.69 -5.00 -10.89
C PRO A 99 -5.60 -5.47 -9.43
N GLU A 100 -6.62 -6.14 -8.93
CA GLU A 100 -6.66 -6.61 -7.54
C GLU A 100 -5.63 -7.70 -7.26
N HIS A 101 -5.35 -8.54 -8.26
CA HIS A 101 -4.36 -9.59 -8.11
C HIS A 101 -2.97 -9.04 -7.79
N GLU A 102 -2.60 -7.83 -8.21
CA GLU A 102 -1.29 -7.25 -7.86
C GLU A 102 -1.14 -7.01 -6.35
N ASP A 103 -2.23 -6.68 -5.66
CA ASP A 103 -2.25 -6.54 -4.20
C ASP A 103 -2.12 -7.91 -3.53
N HIS A 104 -2.76 -8.94 -4.10
CA HIS A 104 -2.60 -10.32 -3.64
C HIS A 104 -1.18 -10.85 -3.85
N LEU A 105 -0.54 -10.57 -4.99
CA LEU A 105 0.85 -10.94 -5.24
C LEU A 105 1.80 -10.29 -4.24
N ARG A 106 1.62 -8.99 -3.92
CA ARG A 106 2.38 -8.31 -2.86
C ARG A 106 2.20 -8.99 -1.50
N ALA A 107 0.96 -9.26 -1.12
CA ALA A 107 0.66 -9.97 0.12
C ALA A 107 1.30 -11.37 0.15
N GLY A 108 1.22 -12.11 -0.96
CA GLY A 108 1.78 -13.46 -1.09
C GLY A 108 3.30 -13.48 -0.92
N ARG A 109 4.02 -12.52 -1.51
CA ARG A 109 5.48 -12.37 -1.34
C ARG A 109 5.85 -12.14 0.13
N LEU A 110 5.12 -11.26 0.81
CA LEU A 110 5.32 -11.01 2.24
C LEU A 110 4.96 -12.22 3.11
N TYR A 111 3.89 -12.94 2.80
CA TYR A 111 3.55 -14.17 3.50
C TYR A 111 4.62 -15.24 3.32
N ALA A 112 5.17 -15.39 2.11
CA ALA A 112 6.25 -16.32 1.83
C ALA A 112 7.51 -15.95 2.63
N ALA A 113 7.92 -14.68 2.60
CA ALA A 113 9.07 -14.17 3.36
C ALA A 113 8.87 -14.32 4.88
N ALA A 114 7.64 -14.18 5.38
CA ALA A 114 7.30 -14.40 6.79
C ALA A 114 7.12 -15.89 7.17
N GLY A 115 7.41 -16.85 6.28
CA GLY A 115 7.26 -18.29 6.53
C GLY A 115 5.81 -18.79 6.57
N LYS A 116 4.82 -17.95 6.21
CA LYS A 116 3.38 -18.27 6.24
C LYS A 116 2.92 -18.96 4.96
N ARG A 117 3.45 -20.17 4.72
CA ARG A 117 3.27 -20.93 3.46
C ARG A 117 1.82 -21.05 2.98
N ARG A 118 0.88 -21.40 3.87
CA ARG A 118 -0.55 -21.54 3.50
C ARG A 118 -1.16 -20.22 3.02
N ALA A 119 -0.84 -19.11 3.70
CA ALA A 119 -1.34 -17.79 3.30
C ALA A 119 -0.71 -17.34 1.98
N ALA A 120 0.58 -17.60 1.78
CA ALA A 120 1.27 -17.32 0.54
C ALA A 120 0.65 -18.07 -0.65
N SER A 121 0.43 -19.38 -0.53
CA SER A 121 -0.21 -20.18 -1.59
C SER A 121 -1.60 -19.67 -1.95
N LYS A 122 -2.41 -19.29 -0.96
CA LYS A 122 -3.74 -18.71 -1.21
C LYS A 122 -3.68 -17.35 -1.91
N SER A 123 -2.63 -16.57 -1.68
CA SER A 123 -2.42 -15.28 -2.35
C SER A 123 -1.93 -15.41 -3.79
N PHE A 124 -1.39 -16.57 -4.17
CA PHE A 124 -0.90 -16.85 -5.53
C PHE A 124 -1.87 -17.67 -6.38
N ALA A 125 -2.90 -18.25 -5.78
CA ALA A 125 -3.97 -19.01 -6.42
C ALA A 125 -5.10 -18.08 -6.86
#